data_AF-A0A3N5LSQ3-F1
#
_entry.id   AF-A0A3N5LSQ3-F1
#
_cell.length_a   1.000
_cell.length_b   1.000
_cell.length_c   1.000
_cell.angle_alpha   90.00
_cell.angle_beta   90.00
_cell.angle_gamma   90.00
#
_symmetry.space_group_name_H-M   'P 1'
#
loop_
_entity.id
_entity.type
_entity.pdbx_description
1 polymer ?
#
loop_
_entity_poly.entity_id
_entity_poly.type
_entity_poly.pdbx_seq_one_letter_code
_entity_poly.pdbx_strand_id
1 'polypeptide(L)'
;MKKAVASPAKSAAKTRITTAAPAPPATVPASAPPTTGQAEQAKIFDKAAALFHRGDFASAGKLFEKAADGPVGEMACSARLHARMCERRTSRAEPALASAEDHYNYAVALLNRRELQGAEKHLHEGLKLAPNADHIHYALALASGLRGEARQAFDSLKRAIELNPRNRAQARNDPDFVEFAHQPLMASLLFPERAQRS
;
A
#
# COMPACT_ATOMS: atom_id res chain seq x y z
N MET A 1 69.63 -46.95 -21.98
CA MET A 1 70.79 -47.22 -21.09
C MET A 1 70.32 -46.98 -19.66
N LYS A 2 69.90 -48.00 -18.91
CA LYS A 2 70.67 -48.78 -17.91
C LYS A 2 71.58 -47.94 -16.99
N LYS A 3 71.22 -47.91 -15.69
CA LYS A 3 72.03 -47.87 -14.43
C LYS A 3 71.14 -47.20 -13.35
N ALA A 4 70.53 -47.83 -12.33
CA ALA A 4 70.86 -48.94 -11.42
C ALA A 4 72.14 -48.73 -10.60
N VAL A 5 72.00 -48.32 -9.32
CA VAL A 5 72.72 -48.75 -8.08
C VAL A 5 71.92 -48.17 -6.89
N ALA A 6 71.20 -48.89 -6.00
CA ALA A 6 71.47 -49.98 -5.06
C ALA A 6 72.16 -49.58 -3.72
N SER A 7 71.33 -49.45 -2.65
CA SER A 7 71.42 -49.88 -1.22
C SER A 7 72.71 -49.71 -0.38
N PRO A 8 72.64 -49.58 0.98
CA PRO A 8 72.30 -50.70 1.90
C PRO A 8 71.43 -50.31 3.14
N ALA A 9 70.46 -51.13 3.58
CA ALA A 9 70.52 -52.26 4.54
C ALA A 9 70.49 -51.91 6.04
N LYS A 10 69.43 -52.36 6.74
CA LYS A 10 69.39 -53.26 7.93
C LYS A 10 68.15 -52.97 8.80
N SER A 11 67.20 -53.91 8.84
CA SER A 11 66.96 -54.88 9.93
C SER A 11 65.94 -54.34 10.95
N ALA A 12 64.64 -54.60 10.76
CA ALA A 12 63.89 -55.77 11.21
C ALA A 12 63.37 -55.65 12.67
N ALA A 13 62.06 -55.42 12.81
CA ALA A 13 61.27 -55.98 13.91
C ALA A 13 59.78 -55.99 13.50
N LYS A 14 59.22 -57.19 13.40
CA LYS A 14 57.81 -57.49 13.11
C LYS A 14 56.93 -57.04 14.26
N THR A 15 55.83 -56.32 13.99
CA THR A 15 54.59 -56.50 14.78
C THR A 15 53.35 -56.21 13.92
N ARG A 16 52.67 -57.31 13.57
CA ARG A 16 51.21 -57.50 13.42
C ARG A 16 50.39 -56.45 12.64
N ILE A 17 50.03 -56.84 11.41
CA ILE A 17 48.97 -56.24 10.58
C ILE A 17 47.61 -56.56 11.23
N THR A 18 46.86 -55.53 11.59
CA THR A 18 45.40 -55.60 11.76
C THR A 18 44.75 -54.70 10.72
N THR A 19 43.98 -55.31 9.83
CA THR A 19 43.14 -54.70 8.81
C THR A 19 42.02 -53.86 9.45
N ALA A 20 41.91 -52.58 9.09
CA ALA A 20 40.72 -51.77 9.33
C ALA A 20 40.12 -51.33 7.99
N ALA A 21 38.89 -51.78 7.73
CA ALA A 21 38.03 -51.44 6.60
C ALA A 21 37.44 -50.01 6.77
N PRO A 22 36.83 -49.41 5.72
CA PRO A 22 36.58 -47.97 5.64
C PRO A 22 35.42 -47.52 6.54
N ALA A 23 35.54 -46.30 7.06
CA ALA A 23 34.53 -45.65 7.91
C ALA A 23 33.21 -45.38 7.15
N PRO A 24 32.04 -45.51 7.81
CA PRO A 24 30.72 -45.23 7.23
C PRO A 24 30.47 -43.72 7.03
N PRO A 25 29.50 -43.33 6.18
CA PRO A 25 29.20 -41.93 5.92
C PRO A 25 28.59 -41.25 7.15
N ALA A 26 29.01 -40.01 7.38
CA ALA A 26 28.52 -39.17 8.48
C ALA A 26 27.00 -39.01 8.42
N THR A 27 26.33 -39.50 9.45
CA THR A 27 24.93 -39.26 9.74
C THR A 27 24.71 -37.78 10.08
N VAL A 28 23.72 -37.18 9.44
CA VAL A 28 23.15 -35.86 9.76
C VAL A 28 22.75 -35.87 11.25
N PRO A 29 23.17 -34.89 12.08
CA PRO A 29 22.75 -34.88 13.47
C PRO A 29 21.26 -34.59 13.57
N ALA A 30 20.54 -35.49 14.23
CA ALA A 30 19.15 -35.31 14.63
C ALA A 30 19.02 -34.00 15.42
N SER A 31 18.01 -33.20 15.07
CA SER A 31 17.67 -31.94 15.73
C SER A 31 17.50 -32.16 17.24
N ALA A 32 18.33 -31.48 18.04
CA ALA A 32 18.14 -31.38 19.48
C ALA A 32 16.70 -30.88 19.80
N PRO A 33 16.08 -31.30 20.92
CA PRO A 33 14.76 -30.83 21.29
C PRO A 33 14.76 -29.29 21.39
N PRO A 34 13.66 -28.63 20.98
CA PRO A 34 13.59 -27.19 21.00
C PRO A 34 13.86 -26.68 22.41
N THR A 35 14.79 -25.74 22.55
CA THR A 35 15.01 -25.10 23.86
C THR A 35 13.75 -24.36 24.29
N THR A 36 13.57 -24.13 25.59
CA THR A 36 12.37 -23.48 26.14
C THR A 36 12.02 -22.17 25.41
N GLY A 37 13.04 -21.38 25.03
CA GLY A 37 12.85 -20.16 24.24
C GLY A 37 12.42 -20.38 22.78
N GLN A 38 12.84 -21.48 22.14
CA GLN A 38 12.38 -21.84 20.79
C GLN A 38 10.92 -22.30 20.80
N ALA A 39 10.53 -23.09 21.81
CA ALA A 39 9.15 -23.54 21.98
C ALA A 39 8.20 -22.38 22.33
N GLU A 40 8.67 -21.40 23.10
CA GLU A 40 7.91 -20.19 23.42
C GLU A 40 7.75 -19.28 22.20
N GLN A 41 8.82 -19.05 21.43
CA GLN A 41 8.75 -18.29 20.18
C GLN A 41 7.77 -18.89 19.17
N ALA A 42 7.79 -20.22 18.99
CA ALA A 42 6.86 -20.92 18.11
C ALA A 42 5.39 -20.69 18.52
N LYS A 43 5.08 -20.78 19.81
CA LYS A 43 3.72 -20.52 20.33
C LYS A 43 3.26 -19.09 20.06
N ILE A 44 4.14 -18.11 20.24
CA ILE A 44 3.84 -16.69 19.97
C ILE A 44 3.58 -16.50 18.46
N PHE A 45 4.43 -17.10 17.63
CA PHE A 45 4.30 -17.04 16.17
C PHE A 45 2.99 -17.67 15.68
N ASP A 46 2.63 -18.86 16.17
CA ASP A 46 1.38 -19.54 15.80
C ASP A 46 0.15 -18.73 16.21
N LYS A 47 0.19 -18.13 17.40
CA LYS A 47 -0.89 -17.23 17.85
C LYS A 47 -0.97 -15.97 16.99
N ALA A 48 0.16 -15.40 16.58
CA ALA A 48 0.21 -14.26 15.68
C ALA A 48 -0.37 -14.62 14.29
N ALA A 49 0.01 -15.77 13.74
CA ALA A 49 -0.50 -16.29 12.48
C ALA A 49 -2.02 -16.53 12.52
N ALA A 50 -2.54 -17.09 13.62
CA ALA A 50 -3.98 -17.27 13.80
C ALA A 50 -4.74 -15.94 13.78
N LEU A 51 -4.22 -14.90 14.44
CA LEU A 51 -4.82 -13.55 14.41
C LEU A 51 -4.70 -12.90 13.03
N PHE A 52 -3.58 -13.10 12.34
CA PHE A 52 -3.35 -12.62 10.98
C PHE A 52 -4.37 -13.18 9.99
N HIS A 53 -4.62 -14.49 10.05
CA HIS A 53 -5.63 -15.15 9.20
C HIS A 53 -7.06 -14.71 9.53
N ARG A 54 -7.33 -14.30 10.77
CA ARG A 54 -8.61 -13.72 11.19
C ARG A 54 -8.78 -12.25 10.79
N GLY A 55 -7.73 -11.60 10.27
CA GLY A 55 -7.76 -10.20 9.86
C GLY A 55 -7.53 -9.18 10.98
N ASP A 56 -7.26 -9.61 12.21
CA ASP A 56 -6.88 -8.72 13.30
C ASP A 56 -5.39 -8.35 13.19
N PHE A 57 -5.09 -7.45 12.25
CA PHE A 57 -3.71 -7.04 11.95
C PHE A 57 -3.08 -6.25 13.10
N ALA A 58 -3.87 -5.54 13.91
CA ALA A 58 -3.38 -4.75 15.03
C ALA A 58 -2.84 -5.64 16.16
N SER A 59 -3.59 -6.67 16.55
CA SER A 59 -3.13 -7.63 17.56
C SER A 59 -2.06 -8.58 17.02
N ALA A 60 -2.19 -9.02 15.76
CA ALA A 60 -1.20 -9.88 15.11
C ALA A 60 0.17 -9.20 15.00
N GLY A 61 0.21 -7.91 14.61
CA GLY A 61 1.45 -7.14 14.49
C GLY A 61 2.28 -7.16 15.77
N LYS A 62 1.66 -6.87 16.92
CA LYS A 62 2.31 -6.87 18.24
C LYS A 62 2.90 -8.23 18.62
N LEU A 63 2.25 -9.33 18.23
CA LEU A 63 2.77 -10.68 18.50
C LEU A 63 3.89 -11.08 17.53
N PHE A 64 3.80 -10.67 16.27
CA PHE A 64 4.90 -10.86 15.32
C PHE A 64 6.15 -10.06 15.71
N GLU A 65 6.00 -8.85 16.24
CA GLU A 65 7.12 -8.09 16.82
C GLU A 65 7.78 -8.86 17.96
N LYS A 66 6.99 -9.41 18.89
CA LYS A 66 7.54 -10.25 19.98
C LYS A 66 8.20 -11.53 19.48
N ALA A 67 7.64 -12.17 18.45
CA ALA A 67 8.25 -13.36 17.83
C ALA A 67 9.53 -13.04 17.03
N ALA A 68 9.69 -11.79 16.58
CA ALA A 68 10.87 -11.31 15.88
C ALA A 68 12.12 -11.18 16.78
N ASP A 69 11.93 -11.05 18.10
CA ASP A 69 13.01 -10.98 19.09
C ASP A 69 13.46 -12.36 19.60
N GLY A 70 12.84 -13.44 19.11
CA GLY A 70 13.12 -14.79 19.57
C GLY A 70 14.39 -15.43 18.98
N PRO A 71 14.85 -16.55 19.57
CA PRO A 71 16.15 -17.15 19.26
C PRO A 71 16.23 -17.90 17.91
N VAL A 72 15.11 -18.32 17.31
CA VAL A 72 15.07 -18.97 15.99
C VAL A 72 15.12 -17.89 14.90
N GLY A 73 16.26 -17.77 14.23
CA GLY A 73 16.52 -16.71 13.25
C GLY A 73 15.55 -16.70 12.05
N GLU A 74 15.21 -17.86 11.50
CA GLU A 74 14.29 -17.97 10.36
C GLU A 74 12.87 -17.50 10.74
N MET A 75 12.38 -17.95 11.89
CA MET A 75 11.07 -17.55 12.42
C MET A 75 11.06 -16.06 12.77
N ALA A 76 12.14 -15.54 13.34
CA ALA A 76 12.29 -14.12 13.61
C ALA A 76 12.26 -13.27 12.31
N CYS A 77 12.94 -13.72 11.25
CA CYS A 77 12.89 -13.07 9.94
C CYS A 77 11.49 -13.10 9.33
N SER A 78 10.81 -14.24 9.38
CA SER A 78 9.42 -14.37 8.94
C SER A 78 8.48 -13.45 9.75
N ALA A 79 8.64 -13.43 11.07
CA ALA A 79 7.86 -12.59 11.96
C ALA A 79 8.04 -11.10 11.65
N ARG A 80 9.27 -10.63 11.38
CA ARG A 80 9.53 -9.25 10.92
C ARG A 80 8.79 -8.92 9.62
N LEU A 81 8.74 -9.84 8.67
CA LEU A 81 8.02 -9.64 7.42
C LEU A 81 6.50 -9.51 7.66
N HIS A 82 5.93 -10.39 8.48
CA HIS A 82 4.52 -10.35 8.85
C HIS A 82 4.16 -9.10 9.66
N ALA A 83 5.02 -8.67 10.60
CA ALA A 83 4.85 -7.43 11.34
C ALA A 83 4.74 -6.22 10.41
N ARG A 84 5.64 -6.09 9.42
CA ARG A 84 5.57 -5.01 8.41
C ARG A 84 4.32 -5.08 7.53
N MET A 85 3.78 -6.27 7.27
CA MET A 85 2.51 -6.41 6.56
C MET A 85 1.33 -5.96 7.41
N CYS A 86 1.30 -6.36 8.68
CA CYS A 86 0.32 -5.89 9.66
C CYS A 86 0.36 -4.37 9.78
N GLU A 87 1.56 -3.81 10.00
CA GLU A 87 1.78 -2.37 10.11
C GLU A 87 1.22 -1.65 8.89
N ARG A 88 1.56 -2.06 7.66
CA ARG A 88 1.01 -1.43 6.44
C ARG A 88 -0.51 -1.54 6.35
N ARG A 89 -1.11 -2.64 6.79
CA ARG A 89 -2.56 -2.82 6.76
C ARG A 89 -3.27 -1.96 7.81
N THR A 90 -2.64 -1.74 8.96
CA THR A 90 -3.18 -0.88 10.03
C THR A 90 -2.84 0.60 9.83
N SER A 91 -1.68 0.90 9.23
CA SER A 91 -1.20 2.24 8.93
C SER A 91 -1.78 2.78 7.62
N ARG A 92 -2.36 1.91 6.80
CA ARG A 92 -3.44 2.28 5.87
C ARG A 92 -4.71 2.64 6.64
N ALA A 93 -4.56 3.37 7.74
CA ALA A 93 -5.55 4.31 8.17
C ALA A 93 -5.75 5.28 7.00
N GLU A 94 -7.01 5.58 6.68
CA GLU A 94 -7.36 6.59 5.68
C GLU A 94 -6.43 7.80 5.89
N PRO A 95 -5.78 8.31 4.82
CA PRO A 95 -4.96 9.51 4.97
C PRO A 95 -5.80 10.55 5.70
N ALA A 96 -5.27 11.10 6.79
CA ALA A 96 -6.01 12.07 7.58
C ALA A 96 -6.24 13.30 6.70
N LEU A 97 -7.44 13.41 6.13
CA LEU A 97 -7.84 14.56 5.33
C LEU A 97 -8.10 15.69 6.33
N ALA A 98 -7.12 16.56 6.48
CA ALA A 98 -7.11 17.60 7.51
C ALA A 98 -7.28 19.00 6.92
N SER A 99 -6.92 19.17 5.64
CA SER A 99 -7.05 20.44 4.91
C SER A 99 -8.13 20.38 3.83
N ALA A 100 -8.58 21.55 3.37
CA ALA A 100 -9.50 21.66 2.24
C ALA A 100 -8.88 21.03 0.98
N GLU A 101 -7.58 21.20 0.81
CA GLU A 101 -6.78 20.68 -0.29
C GLU A 101 -6.66 19.15 -0.25
N ASP A 102 -6.53 18.53 0.93
CA ASP A 102 -6.55 17.07 1.05
C ASP A 102 -7.90 16.50 0.60
N HIS A 103 -8.99 17.11 1.06
CA HIS A 103 -10.34 16.77 0.66
C HIS A 103 -10.58 16.95 -0.85
N TYR A 104 -10.08 18.05 -1.41
CA TYR A 104 -10.13 18.31 -2.85
C TYR A 104 -9.35 17.26 -3.64
N ASN A 105 -8.10 16.98 -3.28
CA ASN A 105 -7.26 16.01 -3.98
C ASN A 105 -7.87 14.61 -3.95
N TYR A 106 -8.42 14.20 -2.80
CA TYR A 106 -9.11 12.92 -2.68
C TYR A 106 -10.38 12.90 -3.53
N ALA A 107 -11.17 13.97 -3.54
CA ALA A 107 -12.35 14.06 -4.39
C ALA A 107 -12.02 14.01 -5.89
N VAL A 108 -10.93 14.65 -6.34
CA VAL A 108 -10.45 14.55 -7.72
C VAL A 108 -10.08 13.10 -8.07
N ALA A 109 -9.43 12.37 -7.16
CA ALA A 109 -9.16 10.95 -7.35
C ALA A 109 -10.45 10.11 -7.47
N LEU A 110 -11.49 10.45 -6.72
CA LEU A 110 -12.82 9.81 -6.80
C LEU A 110 -13.54 10.16 -8.12
N LEU A 111 -13.47 11.41 -8.59
CA LEU A 111 -14.02 11.83 -9.89
C LEU A 111 -13.40 11.06 -11.05
N ASN A 112 -12.08 10.86 -11.02
CA ASN A 112 -11.35 10.06 -12.00
C ASN A 112 -11.80 8.59 -12.01
N ARG A 113 -12.30 8.08 -10.87
CA ARG A 113 -12.87 6.73 -10.73
C ARG A 113 -14.38 6.68 -10.98
N ARG A 114 -15.01 7.82 -11.30
CA ARG A 114 -16.47 7.99 -11.42
C ARG A 114 -17.23 7.64 -10.12
N GLU A 115 -16.57 7.74 -8.98
CA GLU A 115 -17.17 7.60 -7.64
C GLU A 115 -17.78 8.93 -7.18
N LEU A 116 -18.80 9.41 -7.92
CA LEU A 116 -19.30 10.79 -7.84
C LEU A 116 -19.84 11.17 -6.45
N GLN A 117 -20.60 10.29 -5.82
CA GLN A 117 -21.18 10.55 -4.50
C GLN A 117 -20.10 10.69 -3.41
N GLY A 118 -19.04 9.90 -3.52
CA GLY A 118 -17.88 10.02 -2.63
C GLY A 118 -17.17 11.36 -2.87
N ALA A 119 -16.94 11.72 -4.12
CA ALA A 119 -16.28 12.98 -4.48
C ALA A 119 -17.03 14.18 -3.88
N GLU A 120 -18.35 14.27 -4.09
CA GLU A 120 -19.16 15.36 -3.54
C GLU A 120 -19.06 15.45 -2.01
N LYS A 121 -19.09 14.32 -1.31
CA LYS A 121 -18.95 14.31 0.15
C LYS A 121 -17.64 14.98 0.58
N HIS A 122 -16.52 14.61 -0.04
CA HIS A 122 -15.23 15.20 0.30
C HIS A 122 -15.13 16.66 -0.12
N LEU A 123 -15.71 17.05 -1.26
CA LEU A 123 -15.75 18.46 -1.68
C LEU A 123 -16.55 19.32 -0.68
N HIS A 124 -17.66 18.82 -0.14
CA HIS A 124 -18.41 19.52 0.89
C HIS A 124 -17.61 19.68 2.19
N GLU A 125 -16.88 18.64 2.63
CA GLU A 125 -15.97 18.79 3.79
C GLU A 125 -14.87 19.82 3.49
N GLY A 126 -14.30 19.82 2.28
CA GLY A 126 -13.35 20.84 1.84
C GLY A 126 -13.92 22.26 1.90
N LEU A 127 -15.18 22.44 1.48
CA LEU A 127 -15.86 23.74 1.55
C LEU A 127 -16.20 24.19 2.97
N LYS A 128 -16.36 23.27 3.94
CA LYS A 128 -16.48 23.66 5.36
C LYS A 128 -15.19 24.31 5.87
N LEU A 129 -14.04 23.84 5.38
CA LEU A 129 -12.72 24.35 5.74
C LEU A 129 -12.35 25.61 4.95
N ALA A 130 -12.66 25.66 3.65
CA ALA A 130 -12.40 26.79 2.77
C ALA A 130 -13.65 27.15 1.92
N PRO A 131 -14.60 27.92 2.47
CA PRO A 131 -15.89 28.21 1.81
C PRO A 131 -15.78 28.96 0.47
N ASN A 132 -14.67 29.67 0.25
CA ASN A 132 -14.41 30.48 -0.93
C ASN A 132 -13.34 29.88 -1.86
N ALA A 133 -13.07 28.58 -1.74
CA ALA A 133 -12.17 27.87 -2.65
C ALA A 133 -12.86 27.62 -3.99
N ASP A 134 -12.54 28.45 -4.99
CA ASP A 134 -13.16 28.41 -6.32
C ASP A 134 -12.98 27.06 -7.04
N HIS A 135 -11.80 26.47 -6.92
CA HIS A 135 -11.47 25.16 -7.49
C HIS A 135 -12.28 24.01 -6.85
N ILE A 136 -12.68 24.12 -5.59
CA ILE A 136 -13.53 23.11 -4.92
C ILE A 136 -14.99 23.25 -5.40
N HIS A 137 -15.51 24.48 -5.53
CA HIS A 137 -16.81 24.73 -6.17
C HIS A 137 -16.84 24.24 -7.62
N TYR A 138 -15.74 24.41 -8.37
CA TYR A 138 -15.60 23.91 -9.74
C TYR A 138 -15.65 22.38 -9.79
N ALA A 139 -14.92 21.69 -8.92
CA ALA A 139 -14.98 20.23 -8.85
C ALA A 139 -16.35 19.71 -8.38
N LEU A 140 -17.06 20.45 -7.52
CA LEU A 140 -18.42 20.12 -7.12
C LEU A 140 -19.39 20.22 -8.29
N ALA A 141 -19.21 21.23 -9.15
CA ALA A 141 -19.99 21.36 -10.38
C ALA A 141 -19.80 20.17 -11.32
N LEU A 142 -18.56 19.70 -11.49
CA LEU A 142 -18.25 18.49 -12.24
C LEU A 142 -18.92 17.25 -11.63
N ALA A 143 -18.75 17.04 -10.33
CA ALA A 143 -19.30 15.88 -9.63
C ALA A 143 -20.83 15.78 -9.78
N SER A 144 -21.54 16.87 -9.54
CA SER A 144 -23.00 16.94 -9.66
C SER A 144 -23.46 16.89 -11.12
N GLY A 145 -22.71 17.49 -12.05
CA GLY A 145 -23.02 17.47 -13.48
C GLY A 145 -22.97 16.06 -14.06
N LEU A 146 -21.90 15.31 -13.76
CA LEU A 146 -21.74 13.91 -14.15
C LEU A 146 -22.78 12.98 -13.51
N ARG A 147 -23.37 13.39 -12.38
CA ARG A 147 -24.47 12.68 -11.71
C ARG A 147 -25.85 12.98 -12.32
N GLY A 148 -25.92 13.93 -13.27
CA GLY A 148 -27.17 14.40 -13.87
C GLY A 148 -27.89 15.48 -13.05
N GLU A 149 -27.26 16.03 -12.01
CA GLU A 149 -27.85 17.02 -11.11
C GLU A 149 -27.59 18.45 -11.61
N ALA A 150 -28.21 18.76 -12.74
CA ALA A 150 -28.11 20.01 -13.49
C ALA A 150 -28.10 21.28 -12.61
N ARG A 151 -29.02 21.34 -11.64
CA ARG A 151 -29.19 22.53 -10.80
C ARG A 151 -28.03 22.73 -9.83
N GLN A 152 -27.60 21.66 -9.16
CA GLN A 152 -26.46 21.72 -8.24
C GLN A 152 -25.16 22.02 -8.99
N ALA A 153 -24.99 21.43 -10.18
CA ALA A 153 -23.87 21.72 -11.05
C ALA A 153 -23.81 23.20 -11.44
N PHE A 154 -24.96 23.77 -11.84
CA PHE A 154 -25.08 25.20 -12.15
C PHE A 154 -24.74 26.09 -10.97
N ASP A 155 -25.34 25.84 -9.80
CA ASP A 155 -25.14 26.68 -8.61
C ASP A 155 -23.66 26.66 -8.16
N SER A 156 -23.02 25.48 -8.20
CA SER A 156 -21.60 25.32 -7.86
C SER A 156 -20.68 26.00 -8.88
N LEU A 157 -20.93 25.82 -10.19
CA LEU A 157 -20.10 26.46 -11.21
C LEU A 157 -20.27 27.97 -11.19
N LYS A 158 -21.49 28.45 -10.97
CA LYS A 158 -21.77 29.88 -10.83
C LYS A 158 -20.95 30.45 -9.68
N ARG A 159 -20.92 29.78 -8.52
CA ARG A 159 -20.11 30.20 -7.38
C ARG A 159 -18.61 30.19 -7.70
N ALA A 160 -18.12 29.16 -8.39
CA ALA A 160 -16.73 29.09 -8.83
C ALA A 160 -16.35 30.27 -9.76
N ILE A 161 -17.26 30.67 -10.66
CA ILE A 161 -17.06 31.80 -11.59
C ILE A 161 -17.14 33.15 -10.86
N GLU A 162 -18.03 33.30 -9.88
CA GLU A 162 -18.11 34.49 -9.03
C GLU A 162 -16.81 34.72 -8.24
N LEU A 163 -16.23 33.63 -7.71
CA LEU A 163 -14.97 33.67 -6.97
C LEU A 163 -13.76 33.89 -7.89
N ASN A 164 -13.75 33.25 -9.05
CA ASN A 164 -12.70 33.37 -10.04
C ASN A 164 -13.27 33.30 -11.47
N PRO A 165 -13.37 34.44 -12.18
CA PRO A 165 -13.95 34.49 -13.53
C PRO A 165 -13.27 33.62 -14.58
N ARG A 166 -12.00 33.20 -14.37
CA ARG A 166 -11.28 32.31 -15.29
C ARG A 166 -11.91 30.93 -15.38
N ASN A 167 -12.62 30.49 -14.34
CA ASN A 167 -13.32 29.21 -14.30
C ASN A 167 -14.34 29.07 -15.43
N ARG A 168 -14.91 30.17 -15.93
CA ARG A 168 -15.82 30.11 -17.10
C ARG A 168 -15.08 29.66 -18.35
N ALA A 169 -13.91 30.24 -18.62
CA ALA A 169 -13.09 29.87 -19.79
C ALA A 169 -12.53 28.46 -19.64
N GLN A 170 -12.18 28.04 -18.42
CA GLN A 170 -11.76 26.67 -18.14
C GLN A 170 -12.88 25.67 -18.43
N ALA A 171 -14.09 25.87 -17.86
CA ALA A 171 -15.23 24.98 -18.07
C ALA A 171 -15.66 24.87 -19.55
N ARG A 172 -15.52 25.94 -20.34
CA ARG A 172 -15.79 25.90 -21.79
C ARG A 172 -14.87 24.96 -22.56
N ASN A 173 -13.65 24.77 -22.08
CA ASN A 173 -12.61 23.97 -22.74
C ASN A 173 -12.41 22.60 -22.09
N ASP A 174 -13.11 22.32 -20.99
CA ASP A 174 -12.96 21.10 -20.20
C ASP A 174 -13.86 19.99 -20.75
N PRO A 175 -13.30 18.84 -21.20
CA PRO A 175 -14.06 17.73 -21.74
C PRO A 175 -15.11 17.17 -20.77
N ASP A 176 -14.85 17.19 -19.46
CA ASP A 176 -15.81 16.65 -18.49
C ASP A 176 -17.06 17.53 -18.37
N PHE A 177 -16.98 18.83 -18.69
CA PHE A 177 -18.15 19.70 -18.77
C PHE A 177 -18.96 19.49 -20.04
N VAL A 178 -18.36 19.01 -21.14
CA VAL A 178 -19.05 18.84 -22.43
C VAL A 178 -20.28 17.94 -22.30
N GLU A 179 -20.22 16.93 -21.43
CA GLU A 179 -21.30 15.96 -21.21
C GLU A 179 -22.62 16.63 -20.77
N PHE A 180 -22.55 17.73 -20.03
CA PHE A 180 -23.73 18.43 -19.51
C PHE A 180 -23.78 19.94 -19.85
N ALA A 181 -22.80 20.47 -20.59
CA ALA A 181 -22.77 21.87 -21.04
C ALA A 181 -23.94 22.24 -21.95
N HIS A 182 -24.54 21.27 -22.64
CA HIS A 182 -25.68 21.47 -23.53
C HIS A 182 -27.00 21.78 -22.81
N GLN A 183 -27.07 21.52 -21.50
CA GLN A 183 -28.27 21.80 -20.73
C GLN A 183 -28.53 23.33 -20.71
N PRO A 184 -29.78 23.79 -20.90
CA PRO A 184 -30.06 25.23 -21.08
C PRO A 184 -29.51 26.14 -19.98
N LEU A 185 -29.60 25.70 -18.71
CA LEU A 185 -29.07 26.44 -17.57
C LEU A 185 -27.54 26.54 -17.61
N MET A 186 -26.86 25.44 -17.94
CA MET A 186 -25.40 25.43 -18.04
C MET A 186 -24.91 26.24 -19.25
N ALA A 187 -25.57 26.11 -20.39
CA ALA A 187 -25.26 26.84 -21.62
C ALA A 187 -25.36 28.36 -21.43
N SER A 188 -26.38 28.84 -20.71
CA SER A 188 -26.52 30.27 -20.41
C SER A 188 -25.43 30.81 -19.45
N LEU A 189 -25.02 30.00 -18.48
CA LEU A 189 -23.93 30.36 -17.56
C LEU A 189 -22.57 30.41 -18.29
N LEU A 190 -22.35 29.44 -19.16
CA LEU A 190 -21.11 29.30 -19.91
C LEU A 190 -21.03 30.28 -21.07
N PHE A 191 -22.11 30.57 -21.80
CA PHE A 191 -22.11 31.41 -23.02
C PHE A 191 -23.12 32.57 -22.95
N PRO A 192 -23.01 33.48 -21.98
CA PRO A 192 -23.96 34.58 -21.80
C PRO A 192 -24.03 35.52 -23.03
N GLU A 193 -22.94 35.62 -23.81
CA GLU A 193 -22.88 36.42 -25.03
C GLU A 193 -23.83 35.93 -26.14
N ARG A 194 -24.19 34.64 -26.14
CA ARG A 194 -25.14 34.08 -27.13
C ARG A 194 -26.57 34.54 -26.86
N ALA A 195 -26.91 34.78 -25.60
CA ALA A 195 -28.23 35.27 -25.19
C ALA A 195 -28.43 36.77 -25.44
N GLN A 196 -27.35 37.53 -25.65
CA GLN A 196 -27.40 38.99 -25.87
C GLN A 196 -27.48 39.36 -27.36
N ARG A 197 -27.35 38.40 -28.27
CA ARG A 197 -27.35 38.60 -29.73
C ARG A 197 -28.64 38.16 -30.42
N SER A 198 -29.61 37.65 -29.65
CA SER A 198 -30.97 37.30 -30.08
C SER A 198 -31.94 38.41 -29.72
#